data_AF-X1L2P4-F1
#
_entry.id   AF-X1L2P4-F1
#
_cell.length_a   1.000
_cell.length_b   1.000
_cell.length_c   1.000
_cell.angle_alpha   90.00
_cell.angle_beta   90.00
_cell.angle_gamma   90.00
#
_symmetry.space_group_name_H-M   'P 1'
#
loop_
_entity.id
_entity.type
_entity.pdbx_description
1 polymer ?
#
loop_
_entity_poly.entity_id
_entity_poly.type
_entity_poly.pdbx_seq_one_letter_code
_entity_poly.pdbx_strand_id
1 'polypeptide(L)' 'EKEDIIIFDEYIKEGYGILNKEVSEAIRFVAIKEGIFLDPVYTGKAMAALIDLVKKGYFKKEDKIVFFHTGGTP' A
#
# COMPACT_ATOMS: atom_id res chain seq x y z
N GLU A 1 -22.74 -8.77 -9.77
CA GLU A 1 -21.67 -9.06 -10.75
C GLU A 1 -20.33 -8.72 -10.12
N LYS A 2 -19.21 -9.27 -10.61
CA LYS A 2 -17.89 -8.78 -10.21
C LYS A 2 -17.59 -7.54 -11.04
N GLU A 3 -17.07 -6.49 -10.42
CA GLU A 3 -16.60 -5.31 -11.13
C GLU A 3 -15.31 -5.64 -11.90
N ASP A 4 -15.18 -5.12 -13.12
CA ASP A 4 -13.98 -5.29 -13.94
C ASP A 4 -12.79 -4.44 -13.43
N ILE A 5 -13.07 -3.39 -12.67
CA ILE A 5 -12.09 -2.46 -12.13
C ILE A 5 -12.34 -2.33 -10.63
N ILE A 6 -11.33 -2.65 -9.83
CA ILE A 6 -11.40 -2.56 -8.37
C ILE A 6 -10.55 -1.38 -7.91
N ILE A 7 -11.15 -0.45 -7.19
CA ILE A 7 -10.50 0.75 -6.67
C ILE A 7 -10.73 0.82 -5.16
N PHE A 8 -9.66 1.05 -4.40
CA PHE A 8 -9.71 1.30 -2.97
C PHE A 8 -9.31 2.75 -2.69
N ASP A 9 -10.25 3.68 -2.90
CA ASP A 9 -10.01 5.11 -2.76
C ASP A 9 -9.92 5.58 -1.30
N GLU A 10 -10.40 4.77 -0.35
CA GLU A 10 -10.37 5.06 1.07
C GLU A 10 -8.93 5.24 1.61
N TYR A 11 -7.93 4.65 0.95
CA TYR A 11 -6.51 4.76 1.33
C TYR A 11 -5.84 6.05 0.86
N ILE A 12 -6.52 6.88 0.05
CA ILE A 12 -6.04 8.23 -0.30
C ILE A 12 -6.07 9.14 0.94
N LYS A 13 -7.06 8.92 1.82
CA LYS A 13 -7.35 9.65 3.05
C LYS A 13 -7.46 11.16 2.84
N GLU A 14 -6.60 11.95 3.47
CA GLU A 14 -6.64 13.42 3.49
C GLU A 14 -6.40 14.05 2.12
N GLY A 15 -5.91 13.26 1.15
CA GLY A 15 -5.78 13.69 -0.24
C GLY A 15 -4.38 13.51 -0.81
N TYR A 16 -4.18 14.05 -1.99
CA TYR A 16 -2.93 13.94 -2.74
C TYR A 16 -1.76 14.64 -2.02
N GLY A 17 -0.60 13.98 -1.95
CA GLY A 17 0.61 14.53 -1.34
C GLY A 17 0.60 14.60 0.19
N ILE A 18 -0.52 14.28 0.85
CA ILE A 18 -0.62 14.32 2.31
C ILE A 18 -0.21 12.97 2.90
N LEU A 19 0.82 13.02 3.75
CA LEU A 19 1.31 11.89 4.52
C LEU A 19 0.42 11.68 5.76
N ASN A 20 0.11 10.42 6.04
CA ASN A 20 -0.55 10.01 7.29
C ASN A 20 0.27 8.93 8.01
N LYS A 21 -0.17 8.60 9.22
CA LYS A 21 0.55 7.71 10.13
C LYS A 21 0.74 6.32 9.51
N GLU A 22 -0.29 5.75 8.91
CA GLU A 22 -0.28 4.40 8.36
C GLU A 22 0.66 4.29 7.17
N VAL A 23 0.71 5.31 6.32
CA VAL A 23 1.68 5.41 5.24
C VAL A 23 3.10 5.46 5.79
N SER A 24 3.35 6.30 6.80
CA SER A 24 4.68 6.40 7.42
C SER A 24 5.13 5.10 8.09
N GLU A 25 4.19 4.36 8.70
CA GLU A 25 4.44 3.06 9.31
C GLU A 25 4.72 1.99 8.25
N ALA A 26 3.98 1.98 7.14
CA ALA A 26 4.20 1.06 6.03
C ALA A 26 5.57 1.26 5.38
N ILE A 27 5.97 2.51 5.11
CA ILE A 27 7.29 2.86 4.58
C ILE A 27 8.38 2.34 5.51
N ARG A 28 8.29 2.67 6.81
CA ARG A 28 9.28 2.23 7.80
C ARG A 28 9.34 0.71 7.92
N PHE A 29 8.18 0.05 7.91
CA PHE A 29 8.09 -1.40 8.02
C PHE A 29 8.81 -2.08 6.86
N VAL A 30 8.51 -1.69 5.62
CA VAL A 30 9.11 -2.29 4.42
C VAL A 30 10.61 -1.97 4.33
N ALA A 31 11.02 -0.75 4.66
CA ALA A 31 12.44 -0.39 4.70
C ALA A 31 13.23 -1.24 5.71
N ILE A 32 12.68 -1.47 6.91
CA ILE A 32 13.36 -2.27 7.95
C ILE A 32 13.36 -3.76 7.62
N LYS A 33 12.29 -4.29 7.03
CA LYS A 33 12.14 -5.73 6.79
C LYS A 33 12.81 -6.19 5.50
N GLU A 34 12.73 -5.38 4.45
CA GLU A 34 13.12 -5.79 3.09
C GLU A 34 14.20 -4.90 2.48
N GLY A 35 14.57 -3.78 3.13
CA GLY A 35 15.52 -2.83 2.55
C GLY A 35 14.99 -2.07 1.33
N ILE A 36 13.67 -2.10 1.12
CA ILE A 36 12.98 -1.44 0.00
C ILE A 36 12.44 -0.09 0.47
N PHE A 37 12.75 0.98 -0.27
CA PHE A 37 12.29 2.33 0.02
C PHE A 37 11.06 2.69 -0.79
N LEU A 38 10.00 3.08 -0.10
CA LEU A 38 8.74 3.53 -0.70
C LEU A 38 8.61 5.05 -0.53
N ASP A 39 7.95 5.69 -1.48
CA ASP A 39 7.66 7.11 -1.47
C ASP A 39 6.38 7.43 -0.68
N PRO A 40 6.25 8.64 -0.09
CA PRO A 40 5.11 9.01 0.75
C PRO A 40 3.82 9.35 0.00
N VAL A 41 3.86 9.53 -1.33
CA VAL A 41 2.74 9.99 -2.15
C VAL A 41 2.01 8.82 -2.82
N TYR A 42 2.74 7.82 -3.35
CA TYR A 42 2.20 6.73 -4.14
C TYR A 42 2.47 5.37 -3.50
N THR A 43 3.71 4.90 -3.54
CA THR A 43 4.04 3.50 -3.20
C THR A 43 3.84 3.20 -1.72
N GLY A 44 4.06 4.18 -0.84
CA GLY A 44 3.73 4.07 0.58
C GLY A 44 2.24 3.93 0.85
N LYS A 45 1.38 4.66 0.12
CA LYS A 45 -0.09 4.54 0.22
C LYS A 45 -0.57 3.18 -0.26
N ALA A 46 -0.09 2.74 -1.43
CA ALA A 46 -0.44 1.43 -1.96
C ALA A 46 0.01 0.28 -1.05
N MET A 47 1.20 0.40 -0.43
CA MET A 47 1.69 -0.60 0.51
C MET A 47 0.90 -0.59 1.82
N ALA A 48 0.56 0.58 2.36
CA ALA A 48 -0.29 0.69 3.54
C ALA A 48 -1.65 0.00 3.30
N ALA A 49 -2.22 0.19 2.11
CA ALA A 49 -3.45 -0.48 1.69
C ALA A 49 -3.27 -2.01 1.63
N LEU A 50 -2.21 -2.49 0.98
CA LEU A 50 -1.94 -3.92 0.88
C LEU A 50 -1.81 -4.58 2.27
N ILE A 51 -1.04 -3.96 3.18
CA ILE A 51 -0.86 -4.46 4.55
C ILE A 51 -2.20 -4.53 5.29
N ASP A 52 -3.04 -3.51 5.16
CA ASP A 52 -4.34 -3.47 5.82
C ASP A 52 -5.32 -4.49 5.23
N LEU A 53 -5.36 -4.65 3.90
CA LEU A 53 -6.17 -5.67 3.22
C LEU A 53 -5.78 -7.09 3.65
N VAL A 54 -4.48 -7.37 3.82
CA VAL A 54 -4.01 -8.65 4.37
C VAL A 54 -4.50 -8.83 5.81
N LYS A 55 -4.38 -7.82 6.67
CA LYS A 55 -4.86 -7.87 8.06
C LYS A 55 -6.37 -8.08 8.15
N LYS A 56 -7.13 -7.52 7.22
CA LYS A 56 -8.59 -7.69 7.10
C LYS A 56 -9.01 -9.04 6.49
N GLY A 57 -8.06 -9.86 6.04
CA GLY A 57 -8.36 -11.15 5.41
C GLY A 57 -8.99 -11.02 4.03
N TYR A 58 -8.78 -9.91 3.33
CA TYR A 58 -9.27 -9.70 1.97
C TYR A 58 -8.69 -10.74 1.00
N PHE A 59 -7.40 -11.04 1.16
CA PHE A 59 -6.70 -12.09 0.42
C PHE A 59 -6.73 -13.40 1.19
N LYS A 60 -6.89 -14.51 0.46
CA LYS A 60 -6.79 -15.86 1.03
C LYS A 60 -5.33 -16.21 1.29
N LYS A 61 -5.11 -17.20 2.16
CA LYS A 61 -3.77 -17.64 2.55
C LYS A 61 -2.96 -18.20 1.38
N GLU A 62 -3.64 -18.78 0.41
CA GLU A 62 -3.07 -19.37 -0.80
C GLU A 62 -2.82 -18.35 -1.93
N ASP A 63 -3.34 -17.12 -1.80
CA ASP A 63 -3.17 -16.09 -2.82
C ASP A 63 -1.70 -15.63 -2.88
N LYS A 64 -1.19 -15.45 -4.09
CA LYS A 64 0.12 -14.86 -4.35
C LYS A 64 -0.07 -13.45 -4.89
N ILE A 65 0.43 -12.47 -4.15
CA ILE A 65 0.22 -11.05 -4.46
C ILE A 65 1.51 -10.48 -5.06
N VAL A 66 1.39 -9.84 -6.22
CA VAL A 66 2.49 -9.09 -6.83
C VAL A 66 2.24 -7.62 -6.58
N PHE A 67 3.13 -6.99 -5.81
CA PHE A 67 3.10 -5.55 -5.60
C PHE A 67 3.94 -4.84 -6.67
N PHE A 68 3.34 -3.89 -7.38
CA PHE A 68 4.04 -3.09 -8.38
C PHE A 68 4.69 -1.87 -7.71
N HIS A 69 6.00 -1.95 -7.48
CA HIS A 69 6.77 -0.83 -6.98
C HIS A 69 7.03 0.19 -8.10
N THR A 70 6.16 1.21 -8.20
CA THR A 70 6.18 2.19 -9.30
C THR A 70 7.28 3.28 -9.18
N GLY A 71 8.05 3.30 -8.09
CA GLY A 71 9.17 4.22 -7.90
C GLY A 71 8.81 5.33 -6.90
N GLY A 72 9.16 6.58 -7.22
CA GLY A 72 8.84 7.78 -6.42
C GLY A 72 9.96 8.25 -5.47
N THR A 73 10.99 7.42 -5.24
CA THR A 73 12.26 7.83 -4.63
C THR A 73 13.21 8.35 -5.73
N PRO A 74 13.80 9.55 -5.59
CA PRO A 74 14.84 10.04 -6.51
C PRO A 74 16.12 9.19 -6.48
#